data_AF-A0A6J6YAQ8-F1
#
_entry.id   AF-A0A6J6YAQ8-F1
#
_cell.length_a   1.000
_cell.length_b   1.000
_cell.length_c   1.000
_cell.angle_alpha   90.00
_cell.angle_beta   90.00
_cell.angle_gamma   90.00
#
_symmetry.space_group_name_H-M   'P 1'
#
loop_
_entity.id
_entity.type
_entity.pdbx_description
1 polymer ?
#
loop_
_entity_poly.entity_id
_entity_poly.type
_entity_poly.pdbx_seq_one_letter_code
_entity_poly.pdbx_strand_id
1 'polypeptide(L)'
;MAPFDTKRGPQFGNRDATPADPARCDGGVIPTSISEELQKSAEADVASGKYQSIGEALFSSSYKAGSFSCARCHTRGWSYGDPKQTGGGALGPNLTGGSVVRQCVTKEQLTAFLKVGSHYGAKYCENGQGSGRMPGFGGVLTPKQLEEIVEYVRGL
;
A
#
# COMPACT_ATOMS: atom_id res chain seq x y z
N MET A 1 8.31 18.79 -48.54
CA MET A 1 7.08 18.92 -47.73
C MET A 1 6.08 17.86 -48.18
N ALA A 2 5.84 16.82 -47.39
CA ALA A 2 4.75 15.88 -47.60
C ALA A 2 3.48 16.39 -46.87
N PRO A 3 2.26 16.17 -47.40
CA PRO A 3 1.04 16.70 -46.81
C PRO A 3 0.66 15.98 -45.51
N PHE A 4 0.23 16.75 -44.51
CA PHE A 4 -0.29 16.26 -43.24
C PHE A 4 -1.66 15.59 -43.44
N ASP A 5 -1.74 14.30 -43.13
CA ASP A 5 -2.99 13.53 -43.06
C ASP A 5 -3.78 13.94 -41.80
N THR A 6 -4.93 14.57 -41.99
CA THR A 6 -5.79 15.14 -40.94
C THR A 6 -6.66 14.11 -40.20
N LYS A 7 -6.34 12.80 -40.25
CA LYS A 7 -7.15 11.75 -39.59
C LYS A 7 -6.55 11.12 -38.32
N ARG A 8 -5.67 11.81 -37.59
CA ARG A 8 -5.26 11.38 -36.23
C ARG A 8 -5.43 12.50 -35.21
N GLY A 9 -6.66 12.68 -34.73
CA GLY A 9 -6.89 13.30 -33.42
C GLY A 9 -6.37 12.40 -32.29
N PRO A 10 -6.13 12.94 -31.07
CA PRO A 10 -5.73 12.12 -29.94
C PRO A 10 -6.92 11.21 -29.59
N GLN A 11 -6.77 9.92 -29.88
CA GLN A 11 -7.73 8.93 -29.44
C GLN A 11 -7.62 8.78 -27.92
N PHE A 12 -8.32 9.65 -27.19
CA PHE A 12 -8.81 9.36 -25.85
C PHE A 12 -9.92 8.30 -25.98
N GLY A 13 -9.52 7.11 -26.43
CA GLY A 13 -10.35 5.93 -26.43
C GLY A 13 -10.31 5.33 -25.03
N ASN A 14 -11.47 5.29 -24.39
CA ASN A 14 -11.75 4.35 -23.32
C ASN A 14 -11.21 2.98 -23.75
N ARG A 15 -10.17 2.50 -23.08
CA ARG A 15 -9.70 1.14 -23.27
C ARG A 15 -10.68 0.25 -22.55
N ASP A 16 -11.63 -0.26 -23.32
CA ASP A 16 -12.45 -1.40 -22.95
C ASP A 16 -11.59 -2.48 -22.30
N ALA A 17 -12.11 -3.02 -21.22
CA ALA A 17 -11.51 -4.05 -20.39
C ALA A 17 -11.03 -5.23 -21.26
N THR A 18 -9.73 -5.36 -21.42
CA THR A 18 -9.08 -6.57 -21.92
C THR A 18 -9.19 -7.69 -20.88
N PRO A 19 -9.22 -8.98 -21.29
CA PRO A 19 -9.20 -10.09 -20.35
C PRO A 19 -7.95 -9.98 -19.47
N ALA A 20 -8.13 -10.29 -18.18
CA ALA A 20 -7.20 -10.06 -17.07
C ALA A 20 -5.72 -10.00 -17.48
N ASP A 21 -5.14 -8.80 -17.39
CA ASP A 21 -3.70 -8.60 -17.47
C ASP A 21 -3.04 -9.28 -16.25
N PRO A 22 -2.19 -10.30 -16.42
CA PRO A 22 -1.54 -10.98 -15.30
C PRO A 22 -0.59 -10.08 -14.50
N ALA A 23 -0.24 -8.90 -15.01
CA ALA A 23 0.50 -7.86 -14.27
C ALA A 23 -0.41 -6.94 -13.44
N ARG A 24 -1.73 -7.01 -13.62
CA ARG A 24 -2.72 -6.26 -12.84
C ARG A 24 -3.66 -7.21 -12.13
N CYS A 25 -3.56 -7.24 -10.81
CA CYS A 25 -4.59 -7.82 -9.96
C CYS A 25 -5.84 -6.92 -9.93
N ASP A 26 -6.40 -6.56 -11.09
CA ASP A 26 -7.62 -5.78 -11.19
C ASP A 26 -8.81 -6.70 -10.84
N GLY A 27 -9.35 -6.52 -9.63
CA GLY A 27 -10.57 -7.19 -9.16
C GLY A 27 -10.40 -8.56 -8.49
N GLY A 28 -9.16 -8.98 -8.20
CA GLY A 28 -8.91 -10.25 -7.51
C GLY A 28 -9.27 -10.17 -6.03
N VAL A 29 -10.44 -10.67 -5.65
CA VAL A 29 -10.73 -11.03 -4.27
C VAL A 29 -9.83 -12.20 -3.93
N ILE A 30 -8.77 -11.96 -3.16
CA ILE A 30 -8.03 -13.04 -2.53
C ILE A 30 -9.03 -13.79 -1.63
N PRO A 31 -9.06 -15.14 -1.62
CA PRO A 31 -10.01 -15.88 -0.79
C PRO A 31 -9.94 -15.36 0.65
N THR A 32 -11.11 -15.08 1.25
CA THR A 32 -11.31 -14.48 2.59
C THR A 32 -10.33 -14.99 3.65
N SER A 33 -9.90 -16.25 3.49
CA SER A 33 -8.77 -16.88 4.16
C SER A 33 -7.53 -15.99 4.38
N ILE A 34 -7.03 -15.22 3.41
CA ILE A 34 -5.77 -14.47 3.60
C ILE A 34 -5.97 -13.30 4.55
N SER A 35 -7.02 -12.50 4.38
CA SER A 35 -7.29 -11.38 5.29
C SER A 35 -7.59 -11.88 6.71
N GLU A 36 -8.32 -12.99 6.82
CA GLU A 36 -8.63 -13.63 8.11
C GLU A 36 -7.39 -14.25 8.79
N GLU A 37 -6.55 -14.97 8.04
CA GLU A 37 -5.31 -15.53 8.57
C GLU A 37 -4.31 -14.45 8.96
N LEU A 38 -4.21 -13.37 8.16
CA LEU A 38 -3.40 -12.21 8.49
C LEU A 38 -3.91 -11.54 9.77
N GLN A 39 -5.23 -11.43 9.94
CA GLN A 39 -5.83 -10.90 11.17
C GLN A 39 -5.47 -11.77 12.37
N LYS A 40 -5.66 -13.09 12.28
CA LYS A 40 -5.29 -14.03 13.34
C LYS A 40 -3.81 -13.96 13.69
N SER A 41 -2.95 -13.83 12.69
CA SER A 41 -1.51 -13.65 12.90
C SER A 41 -1.20 -12.34 13.63
N ALA A 42 -1.87 -11.25 13.29
CA ALA A 42 -1.70 -9.96 13.95
C ALA A 42 -2.17 -10.01 15.40
N GLU A 43 -3.33 -10.62 15.66
CA GLU A 43 -3.87 -10.83 17.01
C GLU A 43 -2.95 -11.70 17.87
N ALA A 44 -2.38 -12.77 17.31
CA ALA A 44 -1.40 -13.60 18.02
C ALA A 44 -0.12 -12.83 18.35
N ASP A 45 0.38 -12.00 17.43
CA ASP A 45 1.56 -11.16 17.68
C ASP A 45 1.28 -10.12 18.79
N VAL A 46 0.09 -9.51 18.82
CA VAL A 46 -0.31 -8.60 19.91
C VAL A 46 -0.47 -9.36 21.23
N ALA A 47 -1.15 -10.51 21.24
CA ALA A 47 -1.36 -11.31 22.43
C ALA A 47 -0.05 -11.84 23.04
N SER A 48 0.96 -12.11 22.22
CA SER A 48 2.31 -12.48 22.68
C SER A 48 3.16 -11.31 23.15
N GLY A 49 2.67 -10.06 23.01
CA GLY A 49 3.39 -8.85 23.37
C GLY A 49 4.49 -8.44 22.38
N LYS A 50 4.53 -9.07 21.19
CA LYS A 50 5.51 -8.71 20.14
C LYS A 50 5.24 -7.33 19.56
N TYR A 51 3.97 -6.93 19.46
CA TYR A 51 3.53 -5.61 19.00
C TYR A 51 2.47 -5.03 19.94
N GLN A 52 2.38 -3.70 20.01
CA GLN A 52 1.49 -3.02 20.94
C GLN A 52 0.07 -2.82 20.42
N SER A 53 -0.13 -2.96 19.10
CA SER A 53 -1.44 -2.78 18.46
C SER A 53 -1.61 -3.67 17.23
N ILE A 54 -2.85 -3.87 16.81
CA ILE A 54 -3.17 -4.61 15.58
C ILE A 54 -2.61 -3.89 14.35
N GLY A 55 -2.72 -2.55 14.29
CA GLY A 55 -2.14 -1.77 13.21
C GLY A 55 -0.62 -1.94 13.07
N GLU A 56 0.10 -1.97 14.19
CA GLU A 56 1.55 -2.27 14.21
C GLU A 56 1.84 -3.69 13.72
N ALA A 57 1.07 -4.67 14.20
CA ALA A 57 1.24 -6.06 13.83
C ALA A 57 0.95 -6.32 12.35
N LEU A 58 -0.05 -5.66 11.78
CA LEU A 58 -0.33 -5.70 10.34
C LEU A 58 0.79 -5.02 9.55
N PHE A 59 1.24 -3.84 9.99
CA PHE A 59 2.35 -3.10 9.36
C PHE A 59 3.63 -3.94 9.28
N SER A 60 3.96 -4.65 10.37
CA SER A 60 5.19 -5.44 10.53
C SER A 60 4.95 -6.96 10.42
N SER A 61 3.89 -7.39 9.74
CA SER A 61 3.50 -8.80 9.73
C SER A 61 4.56 -9.71 9.08
N SER A 62 4.90 -10.82 9.73
CA SER A 62 5.73 -11.88 9.14
C SER A 62 4.93 -12.93 8.37
N TYR A 63 3.60 -12.84 8.35
CA TYR A 63 2.72 -13.80 7.68
C TYR A 63 3.06 -13.91 6.17
N LYS A 64 3.07 -15.14 5.65
CA LYS A 64 3.55 -15.49 4.29
C LYS A 64 4.85 -14.77 3.92
N ALA A 65 5.87 -14.90 4.77
CA ALA A 65 7.18 -14.25 4.62
C ALA A 65 7.10 -12.72 4.48
N GLY A 66 6.10 -12.10 5.12
CA GLY A 66 5.85 -10.66 5.07
C GLY A 66 5.37 -10.17 3.71
N SER A 67 4.71 -10.99 2.90
CA SER A 67 4.25 -10.57 1.56
C SER A 67 3.32 -9.34 1.58
N PHE A 68 2.69 -9.05 2.72
CA PHE A 68 1.79 -7.91 2.92
C PHE A 68 2.34 -6.87 3.90
N SER A 69 3.60 -6.99 4.33
CA SER A 69 4.17 -6.10 5.34
C SER A 69 4.65 -4.78 4.74
N CYS A 70 4.08 -3.69 5.24
CA CYS A 70 4.50 -2.33 4.96
C CYS A 70 5.96 -2.09 5.40
N ALA A 71 6.38 -2.70 6.51
CA ALA A 71 7.72 -2.57 7.07
C ALA A 71 8.83 -3.02 6.11
N ARG A 72 8.56 -3.94 5.18
CA ARG A 72 9.55 -4.33 4.15
C ARG A 72 10.06 -3.16 3.32
N CYS A 73 9.22 -2.17 3.08
CA CYS A 73 9.60 -0.99 2.30
C CYS A 73 9.86 0.23 3.19
N HIS A 74 9.15 0.33 4.31
CA HIS A 74 9.14 1.52 5.16
C HIS A 74 9.95 1.37 6.46
N THR A 75 10.61 0.24 6.69
CA THR A 75 11.51 0.03 7.83
C THR A 75 12.84 -0.51 7.33
N ARG A 76 13.90 0.28 7.43
CA ARG A 76 15.25 -0.16 7.05
C ARG A 76 15.64 -1.42 7.81
N GLY A 77 16.20 -2.39 7.08
CA GLY A 77 16.72 -3.64 7.64
C GLY A 77 15.67 -4.70 7.97
N TRP A 78 14.38 -4.39 7.86
CA TRP A 78 13.30 -5.34 8.21
C TRP A 78 13.39 -6.64 7.40
N SER A 79 13.59 -6.55 6.08
CA SER A 79 13.71 -7.73 5.21
C SER A 79 14.96 -8.58 5.46
N TYR A 80 15.90 -8.10 6.28
CA TYR A 80 17.13 -8.79 6.64
C TYR A 80 17.16 -9.23 8.10
N GLY A 81 16.04 -9.11 8.83
CA GLY A 81 15.96 -9.48 10.25
C GLY A 81 16.64 -8.51 11.20
N ASP A 82 17.03 -7.31 10.74
CA ASP A 82 17.65 -6.25 11.54
C ASP A 82 16.85 -4.94 11.39
N PRO A 83 15.56 -4.93 11.78
CA PRO A 83 14.73 -3.74 11.66
C PRO A 83 15.30 -2.61 12.51
N LYS A 84 15.47 -1.44 11.90
CA LYS A 84 15.80 -0.20 12.60
C LYS A 84 14.49 0.49 13.04
N GLN A 85 14.44 1.82 13.00
CA GLN A 85 13.23 2.56 13.35
C GLN A 85 12.05 2.14 12.45
N THR A 86 10.97 1.66 13.07
CA THR A 86 9.72 1.34 12.38
C THR A 86 9.19 2.56 11.65
N GLY A 87 8.87 2.40 10.36
CA GLY A 87 8.41 3.51 9.53
C GLY A 87 9.51 4.51 9.13
N GLY A 88 10.77 4.31 9.54
CA GLY A 88 11.89 5.22 9.27
C GLY A 88 12.29 5.37 7.79
N GLY A 89 11.65 4.64 6.88
CA GLY A 89 11.92 4.64 5.45
C GLY A 89 13.09 3.73 5.06
N ALA A 90 13.12 3.38 3.77
CA ALA A 90 14.23 2.68 3.10
C ALA A 90 14.00 2.69 1.59
N LEU A 91 13.22 1.74 1.09
CA LEU A 91 12.77 1.69 -0.30
C LEU A 91 11.58 2.62 -0.52
N GLY A 92 10.67 2.66 0.45
CA GLY A 92 9.58 3.62 0.55
C GLY A 92 9.97 4.83 1.40
N PRO A 93 9.17 5.92 1.33
CA PRO A 93 9.42 7.12 2.11
C PRO A 93 9.34 6.89 3.62
N ASN A 94 9.95 7.81 4.38
CA ASN A 94 9.77 7.88 5.82
C ASN A 94 8.31 8.21 6.17
N LEU A 95 7.74 7.47 7.12
CA LEU A 95 6.38 7.62 7.63
C LEU A 95 6.35 8.31 9.01
N THR A 96 7.49 8.40 9.70
CA THR A 96 7.58 8.93 11.07
C THR A 96 7.50 10.46 11.15
N GLY A 97 7.31 10.98 12.37
CA GLY A 97 7.42 12.40 12.67
C GLY A 97 6.33 13.22 11.99
N GLY A 98 5.12 12.64 11.88
CA GLY A 98 3.97 13.28 11.24
C GLY A 98 4.10 13.44 9.72
N SER A 99 5.03 12.71 9.08
CA SER A 99 5.21 12.71 7.62
C SER A 99 3.91 12.36 6.90
N VAL A 100 3.24 11.30 7.37
CA VAL A 100 1.96 10.84 6.80
C VAL A 100 0.87 11.89 6.94
N VAL A 101 0.74 12.54 8.09
CA VAL A 101 -0.31 13.56 8.35
C VAL A 101 -0.12 14.80 7.48
N ARG A 102 1.13 15.22 7.24
CA ARG A 102 1.43 16.34 6.32
C ARG A 102 1.11 15.99 4.87
N GLN A 103 1.36 14.74 4.49
CA GLN A 103 1.22 14.28 3.11
C GLN A 103 -0.24 13.94 2.74
N CYS A 104 -0.94 13.28 3.65
CA CYS A 104 -2.35 12.87 3.55
C CYS A 104 -3.09 13.48 4.74
N VAL A 105 -3.75 14.61 4.53
CA VAL A 105 -4.43 15.39 5.57
C VAL A 105 -5.50 14.54 6.25
N THR A 106 -6.30 13.83 5.46
CA THR A 106 -7.40 12.99 5.98
C THR A 106 -7.04 11.51 5.96
N LYS A 107 -7.73 10.74 6.81
CA LYS A 107 -7.61 9.27 6.85
C LYS A 107 -8.08 8.67 5.53
N GLU A 108 -9.14 9.23 4.95
CA GLU A 108 -9.76 8.77 3.71
C GLU A 108 -8.80 8.90 2.52
N GLN A 109 -8.01 9.97 2.46
CA GLN A 109 -6.96 10.13 1.45
C GLN A 109 -5.92 9.01 1.54
N LEU A 110 -5.46 8.71 2.76
CA LEU A 110 -4.49 7.65 2.97
C LEU A 110 -5.10 6.26 2.66
N THR A 111 -6.31 5.99 3.15
CA THR A 111 -7.04 4.74 2.86
C THR A 111 -7.24 4.54 1.36
N ALA A 112 -7.62 5.59 0.62
CA ALA A 112 -7.77 5.53 -0.83
C ALA A 112 -6.43 5.18 -1.51
N PHE A 113 -5.33 5.80 -1.07
CA PHE A 113 -4.00 5.50 -1.57
C PHE A 113 -3.56 4.06 -1.25
N LEU A 114 -3.77 3.56 -0.03
CA LEU A 114 -3.44 2.18 0.34
C LEU A 114 -4.22 1.15 -0.48
N LYS A 115 -5.48 1.45 -0.83
CA LYS A 115 -6.30 0.55 -1.65
C LYS A 115 -5.72 0.34 -3.05
N VAL A 116 -5.27 1.42 -3.70
CA VAL A 116 -4.81 1.40 -5.11
C VAL A 116 -3.30 1.21 -5.26
N GLY A 117 -2.51 1.65 -4.28
CA GLY A 117 -1.06 1.65 -4.34
C GLY A 117 -0.47 2.86 -5.07
N SER A 118 0.83 2.84 -5.30
CA SER A 118 1.50 3.91 -6.05
C SER A 118 1.51 3.60 -7.54
N HIS A 119 1.15 4.59 -8.36
CA HIS A 119 1.33 4.56 -9.81
C HIS A 119 2.42 5.55 -10.22
N TYR A 120 3.30 5.16 -11.15
CA TYR A 120 4.45 5.99 -11.53
C TYR A 120 4.01 7.36 -12.07
N GLY A 121 4.50 8.43 -11.46
CA GLY A 121 4.21 9.81 -11.84
C GLY A 121 2.82 10.31 -11.44
N ALA A 122 1.93 9.44 -10.96
CA ALA A 122 0.58 9.82 -10.54
C ALA A 122 0.62 10.54 -9.19
N LYS A 123 -0.26 11.53 -9.03
CA LYS A 123 -0.46 12.21 -7.75
C LYS A 123 -1.16 11.29 -6.76
N TYR A 124 -0.72 11.30 -5.51
CA TYR A 124 -1.46 10.77 -4.36
C TYR A 124 -1.48 11.78 -3.20
N CYS A 125 -2.57 11.76 -2.44
CA CYS A 125 -2.84 12.74 -1.37
C CYS A 125 -2.57 14.19 -1.83
N GLU A 126 -1.94 15.03 -0.99
CA GLU A 126 -1.80 16.46 -1.29
C GLU A 126 -0.79 16.76 -2.39
N ASN A 127 0.43 16.21 -2.32
CA ASN A 127 1.53 16.54 -3.25
C ASN A 127 2.44 15.34 -3.56
N GLY A 128 1.96 14.12 -3.34
CA GLY A 128 2.78 12.91 -3.41
C GLY A 128 2.88 12.48 -4.85
N GLN A 129 4.07 12.09 -5.29
CA GLN A 129 4.26 11.52 -6.62
C GLN A 129 4.60 10.04 -6.49
N GLY A 130 3.76 9.18 -7.08
CA GLY A 130 3.91 7.75 -7.00
C GLY A 130 5.15 7.24 -7.74
N SER A 131 5.82 6.24 -7.15
CA SER A 131 6.99 5.58 -7.75
C SER A 131 6.61 4.38 -8.62
N GLY A 132 5.38 3.89 -8.54
CA GLY A 132 4.94 2.66 -9.20
C GLY A 132 5.30 1.37 -8.43
N ARG A 133 5.97 1.46 -7.27
CA ARG A 133 6.51 0.30 -6.55
C ARG A 133 5.64 -0.19 -5.40
N MET A 134 4.89 0.69 -4.75
CA MET A 134 4.00 0.31 -3.66
C MET A 134 2.74 -0.36 -4.24
N PRO A 135 2.44 -1.62 -3.89
CA PRO A 135 1.25 -2.30 -4.39
C PRO A 135 -0.02 -1.72 -3.76
N GLY A 136 -1.17 -1.98 -4.41
CA GLY A 136 -2.48 -1.72 -3.83
C GLY A 136 -2.93 -2.88 -2.94
N PHE A 137 -3.56 -2.56 -1.82
CA PHE A 137 -4.00 -3.53 -0.81
C PHE A 137 -5.52 -3.72 -0.77
N GLY A 138 -6.28 -3.03 -1.63
CA GLY A 138 -7.75 -3.04 -1.58
C GLY A 138 -8.40 -4.39 -1.91
N GLY A 139 -7.70 -5.28 -2.61
CA GLY A 139 -8.15 -6.65 -2.89
C GLY A 139 -7.69 -7.70 -1.86
N VAL A 140 -6.89 -7.28 -0.87
CA VAL A 140 -6.23 -8.20 0.08
C VAL A 140 -6.57 -7.89 1.54
N LEU A 141 -6.67 -6.62 1.90
CA LEU A 141 -6.96 -6.19 3.26
C LEU A 141 -8.42 -5.77 3.40
N THR A 142 -9.02 -6.14 4.53
CA THR A 142 -10.38 -5.67 4.84
C THR A 142 -10.39 -4.16 5.14
N PRO A 143 -11.55 -3.48 5.05
CA PRO A 143 -11.66 -2.08 5.44
C PRO A 143 -11.16 -1.81 6.86
N LYS A 144 -11.44 -2.71 7.80
CA LYS A 144 -10.99 -2.59 9.18
C LYS A 144 -9.47 -2.73 9.30
N GLN A 145 -8.86 -3.67 8.60
CA GLN A 145 -7.39 -3.81 8.59
C GLN A 145 -6.69 -2.58 8.00
N LEU A 146 -7.26 -2.01 6.94
CA LEU A 146 -6.76 -0.75 6.37
C LEU A 146 -6.88 0.40 7.38
N GLU A 147 -8.00 0.50 8.09
CA GLU A 147 -8.20 1.49 9.15
C GLU A 147 -7.16 1.35 10.27
N GLU A 148 -6.93 0.13 10.79
CA GLU A 148 -5.91 -0.14 11.82
C GLU A 148 -4.51 0.28 11.36
N ILE A 149 -4.14 -0.02 10.12
CA ILE A 149 -2.86 0.41 9.53
C ILE A 149 -2.81 1.93 9.42
N VAL A 150 -3.88 2.57 8.94
CA VAL A 150 -3.98 4.03 8.77
C VAL A 150 -3.82 4.75 10.10
N GLU A 151 -4.50 4.29 11.16
CA GLU A 151 -4.32 4.84 12.50
C GLU A 151 -2.88 4.71 12.97
N TYR A 152 -2.30 3.51 12.82
CA TYR A 152 -0.94 3.25 13.24
C TYR A 152 0.07 4.16 12.54
N VAL A 153 0.08 4.19 11.20
CA VAL A 153 1.09 4.96 10.44
C VAL A 153 0.92 6.47 10.57
N ARG A 154 -0.28 6.96 10.89
CA ARG A 154 -0.51 8.38 11.19
C ARG A 154 -0.01 8.76 12.58
N GLY A 155 0.13 7.79 13.48
CA GLY A 155 0.67 7.95 14.83
C GLY A 155 2.20 7.81 14.94
N LEU A 156 2.90 7.49 13.84
CA LEU A 156 4.36 7.40 13.77
C LEU A 156 5.06 8.78 13.65
#